data_AF-A0A960FWB0-F1
#
_entry.id   AF-A0A960FWB0-F1
#
_cell.length_a   1.000
_cell.length_b   1.000
_cell.length_c   1.000
_cell.angle_alpha   90.00
_cell.angle_beta   90.00
_cell.angle_gamma   90.00
#
_symmetry.space_group_name_H-M   'P 1'
#
loop_
_entity.id
_entity.type
_entity.pdbx_description
1 polymer ?
#
loop_
_entity_poly.entity_id
_entity_poly.type
_entity_poly.pdbx_seq_one_letter_code
_entity_poly.pdbx_strand_id
1 'polypeptide(L)'
;MTGPSTPCPQCGRPLAQALPDSAGMLTCECGFTTYAGYLREFEYVTQRREWLWDRVVEQSGPPDPAIAGQYGVWPVVPATPARPPSHKPASTQILLISLGAGLLILAGVVFVAVAWDLIGVYGQLLTMLLVTLLTGGAAWFTRKRTPRTAQALAVVSFALAVILALAAPALGLVSDEWAQPDRPYWLVVCAVLMAAGIGLGRASGLRAWSALGWFLAPFVLAAALGVVAGRLDSEHLQMTLAAVAFLALALALFTIRPWTATVISAALSLSVAVVLTLAMLSMTPPTGAIVTIAAALLALLLLSRRIAVAEFIGWPLFGLWVTLLLGLLPITTATSVVAALLGAGLMFALATRSIPLAMVSAWTLWTSWMMFAPDDAWFVLAIAGVGQYLLAIKHPAAPVAWVGALAGQAALLLQWDSTPIFEGPTLAFAALLLAAGMLQLRAGQHRSSIVYGPAVTMALIPSALMVWADVWSQPSLIRFGIVMIAGIALLLVGVKRRMLGLVVPATVAVSIAATAQIFATLDLLPRWLALGIAGAILLIVGARIEWVRNKREETSEWLQSLT
;
A
#
# COMPACT_ATOMS: atom_id res chain seq x y z
N MET A 1 2.93 67.59 -12.06
CA MET A 1 3.27 66.15 -12.16
C MET A 1 3.81 65.91 -13.57
N THR A 2 5.12 65.97 -13.74
CA THR A 2 5.81 65.67 -15.00
C THR A 2 6.00 64.16 -15.08
N GLY A 3 5.20 63.46 -15.89
CA GLY A 3 5.27 62.01 -16.03
C GLY A 3 6.63 61.55 -16.56
N PRO A 4 7.08 60.33 -16.22
CA PRO A 4 8.31 59.77 -16.77
C PRO A 4 8.15 59.62 -18.28
N SER A 5 9.04 60.24 -19.05
CA SER A 5 8.96 60.20 -20.50
C SER A 5 9.77 59.02 -21.02
N THR A 6 9.13 57.88 -21.24
CA THR A 6 9.78 56.73 -21.88
C THR A 6 10.36 57.17 -23.24
N PRO A 7 11.69 57.01 -23.47
CA PRO A 7 12.31 57.42 -24.72
C PRO A 7 11.95 56.46 -25.85
N CYS A 8 11.80 57.01 -27.06
CA CYS A 8 11.60 56.23 -28.27
C CYS A 8 12.84 55.34 -28.52
N PRO A 9 12.67 54.03 -28.75
CA PRO A 9 13.80 53.11 -28.94
C PRO A 9 14.62 53.42 -30.20
N GLN A 10 14.05 54.14 -31.17
CA GLN A 10 14.69 54.41 -32.46
C GLN A 10 15.44 55.74 -32.50
N CYS A 11 14.95 56.78 -31.82
CA CYS A 11 15.51 58.14 -31.90
C CYS A 11 15.81 58.78 -30.54
N GLY A 12 15.50 58.11 -29.42
CA GLY A 12 15.75 58.59 -28.07
C GLY A 12 14.85 59.74 -27.59
N ARG A 13 13.97 60.28 -28.45
CA ARG A 13 13.05 61.37 -28.08
C ARG A 13 11.92 60.88 -27.17
N PRO A 14 11.41 61.70 -26.25
CA PRO A 14 10.34 61.31 -25.34
C PRO A 14 9.04 61.01 -26.08
N LEU A 15 8.45 59.82 -25.87
CA LEU A 15 7.18 59.43 -26.49
C LEU A 15 5.95 60.12 -25.86
N ALA A 16 6.12 60.76 -24.69
CA ALA A 16 5.06 61.42 -23.93
C ALA A 16 4.43 62.67 -24.61
N GLN A 17 5.00 63.13 -25.72
CA GLN A 17 4.53 64.32 -26.45
C GLN A 17 3.63 64.00 -27.66
N ALA A 18 3.56 62.74 -28.08
CA ALA A 18 2.67 62.33 -29.17
C ALA A 18 1.24 62.15 -28.66
N LEU A 19 0.25 62.72 -29.36
CA LEU A 19 -1.16 62.42 -29.10
C LEU A 19 -1.54 61.07 -29.74
N PRO A 20 -2.23 60.18 -29.01
CA PRO A 20 -2.73 58.94 -29.59
C PRO A 20 -3.86 59.23 -30.58
N ASP A 21 -3.92 58.44 -31.65
CA ASP A 21 -5.03 58.47 -32.61
C ASP A 21 -6.29 57.79 -32.05
N SER A 22 -7.37 57.74 -32.85
CA SER A 22 -8.64 57.11 -32.46
C SER A 22 -8.54 55.60 -32.22
N ALA A 23 -7.48 54.94 -32.69
CA ALA A 23 -7.16 53.55 -32.44
C ALA A 23 -6.22 53.35 -31.23
N GLY A 24 -5.75 54.44 -30.60
CA GLY A 24 -4.84 54.43 -29.47
C GLY A 24 -3.36 54.23 -29.86
N MET A 25 -2.99 54.44 -31.12
CA MET A 25 -1.61 54.36 -31.60
C MET A 25 -0.92 55.71 -31.45
N LEU A 26 0.32 55.68 -30.95
CA LEU A 26 1.24 56.80 -30.84
C LEU A 26 2.26 56.71 -31.97
N THR A 27 2.45 57.81 -32.69
CA THR A 27 3.46 57.91 -33.74
C THR A 27 4.49 58.95 -33.34
N CYS A 28 5.75 58.53 -33.21
CA CYS A 28 6.88 59.41 -33.00
C CYS A 28 7.24 60.14 -34.31
N GLU A 29 7.83 61.33 -34.23
CA GLU A 29 8.28 62.10 -35.40
C GLU A 29 9.28 61.36 -36.29
N CYS A 30 10.00 60.37 -35.75
CA CYS A 30 10.91 59.51 -36.52
C CYS A 30 10.19 58.37 -37.29
N GLY A 31 8.85 58.32 -37.25
CA GLY A 31 8.03 57.30 -37.92
C GLY A 31 7.78 56.03 -37.11
N PHE A 32 8.30 55.93 -35.87
CA PHE A 32 8.05 54.79 -34.99
C PHE A 32 6.62 54.83 -34.43
N THR A 33 5.88 53.72 -34.56
CA THR A 33 4.50 53.60 -34.06
C THR A 33 4.40 52.58 -32.94
N THR A 34 3.64 52.89 -31.89
CA THR A 34 3.38 51.96 -30.78
C THR A 34 2.00 52.16 -30.18
N TYR A 35 1.44 51.14 -29.55
CA TYR A 35 0.15 51.24 -28.88
C TYR A 35 0.32 51.91 -27.51
N ALA A 36 -0.49 52.94 -27.22
CA ALA A 36 -0.42 53.70 -25.98
C ALA A 36 -0.64 52.85 -24.72
N GLY A 37 -1.43 51.77 -24.84
CA GLY A 37 -1.66 50.84 -23.72
C GLY A 37 -0.40 50.08 -23.31
N TYR A 38 0.43 49.64 -24.28
CA TYR A 38 1.68 48.96 -23.98
C TYR A 38 2.71 49.90 -23.34
N LEU A 39 2.72 51.16 -23.75
CA LEU A 39 3.59 52.16 -23.15
C LEU A 39 3.21 52.42 -21.68
N ARG A 40 1.91 52.54 -21.38
CA ARG A 40 1.40 52.68 -20.02
C ARG A 40 1.72 51.48 -19.14
N GLU A 41 1.55 50.27 -19.67
CA GLU A 41 1.88 49.05 -18.93
C GLU A 41 3.39 48.93 -18.67
N PHE A 42 4.22 49.26 -19.66
CA PHE A 42 5.67 49.30 -19.51
C PHE A 42 6.12 50.29 -18.43
N GLU A 43 5.55 51.51 -18.42
CA GLU A 43 5.84 52.51 -17.40
C GLU A 43 5.40 52.05 -16.01
N TYR A 44 4.20 51.47 -15.90
CA TYR A 44 3.71 50.91 -14.65
C TYR A 44 4.63 49.81 -14.12
N VAL A 45 5.05 48.87 -14.97
CA VAL A 45 5.95 47.78 -14.57
C VAL A 45 7.34 48.31 -14.21
N THR A 46 7.83 49.33 -14.91
CA THR A 46 9.14 49.94 -14.62
C THR A 46 9.15 50.64 -13.27
N GLN A 47 8.14 51.47 -12.99
CA GLN A 47 7.95 52.09 -11.67
C GLN A 47 7.75 51.05 -10.57
N ARG A 48 7.00 49.98 -10.86
CA ARG A 48 6.77 48.88 -9.93
C ARG A 48 8.07 48.15 -9.59
N ARG A 49 8.94 47.94 -10.58
CA ARG A 49 10.25 47.31 -10.41
C ARG A 49 11.16 48.18 -9.54
N GLU A 50 11.24 49.47 -9.80
CA GLU A 50 12.02 50.42 -8.98
C GLU A 50 11.51 50.44 -7.55
N TRP A 51 10.20 50.59 -7.34
CA TRP A 51 9.58 50.54 -6.02
C TRP A 51 9.88 49.23 -5.26
N LEU A 52 9.83 48.07 -5.96
CA LEU A 52 10.19 46.79 -5.35
C LEU A 52 11.68 46.73 -5.01
N TRP A 53 12.54 47.29 -5.86
CA TRP A 53 13.99 47.30 -5.64
C TRP A 53 14.38 48.17 -4.46
N ASP A 54 13.77 49.36 -4.31
CA ASP A 54 13.98 50.23 -3.16
C ASP A 54 13.65 49.51 -1.85
N ARG A 55 12.55 48.75 -1.81
CA ARG A 55 12.17 47.93 -0.64
C ARG A 55 13.21 46.84 -0.31
N VAL A 56 13.84 46.25 -1.32
CA VAL A 56 14.92 45.26 -1.14
C VAL A 56 16.17 45.94 -0.57
N VAL A 57 16.55 47.10 -1.12
CA VAL A 57 17.72 47.87 -0.66
C VAL A 57 17.52 48.39 0.77
N GLU A 58 16.32 48.88 1.09
CA GLU A 58 15.94 49.37 2.42
C GLU A 58 15.75 48.24 3.46
N GLN A 59 15.81 46.96 3.04
CA GLN A 59 15.52 45.79 3.89
C GLN A 59 14.16 45.90 4.61
N SER A 60 13.15 46.40 3.90
CA SER A 60 11.81 46.59 4.44
C SER A 60 11.20 45.25 4.89
N GLY A 61 10.58 45.24 6.08
CA GLY A 61 9.85 44.07 6.59
C GLY A 61 8.63 43.69 5.73
N PRO A 62 7.96 42.55 6.05
CA PRO A 62 6.82 42.09 5.27
C PRO A 62 5.69 43.14 5.29
N PRO A 63 5.06 43.44 4.12
CA PRO A 63 3.92 44.33 4.09
C PRO A 63 2.72 43.73 4.83
N ASP A 64 1.88 44.59 5.40
CA ASP A 64 0.61 44.18 6.01
C ASP A 64 -0.21 43.32 5.02
N PRO A 65 -0.79 42.18 5.45
CA PRO A 65 -1.60 41.31 4.59
C PRO A 65 -2.72 42.03 3.82
N ALA A 66 -3.32 43.08 4.37
CA ALA A 66 -4.32 43.87 3.65
C ALA A 66 -3.71 44.63 2.45
N ILE A 67 -2.51 45.18 2.64
CA ILE A 67 -1.72 45.87 1.62
C ILE A 67 -1.17 44.86 0.60
N ALA A 68 -0.73 43.68 1.06
CA ALA A 68 -0.21 42.62 0.20
C ALA A 68 -1.26 42.12 -0.82
N GLY A 69 -2.51 41.95 -0.38
CA GLY A 69 -3.63 41.58 -1.25
C GLY A 69 -3.99 42.68 -2.26
N GLN A 70 -3.98 43.94 -1.84
CA GLN A 70 -4.30 45.08 -2.72
C GLN A 70 -3.26 45.30 -3.83
N TYR A 71 -1.99 45.05 -3.53
CA TYR A 71 -0.89 45.26 -4.47
C TYR A 71 -0.41 43.98 -5.17
N GLY A 72 -1.03 42.82 -4.93
CA GLY A 72 -0.61 41.55 -5.53
C GLY A 72 0.80 41.11 -5.12
N VAL A 73 1.27 41.52 -3.93
CA VAL A 73 2.52 41.02 -3.36
C VAL A 73 2.20 39.70 -2.69
N TRP A 74 2.53 38.58 -3.34
CA TRP A 74 2.24 37.26 -2.82
C TRP A 74 3.04 37.01 -1.54
N PRO A 75 2.39 36.61 -0.42
CA PRO A 75 3.13 36.20 0.74
C PRO A 75 4.02 35.02 0.33
N VAL A 76 5.33 35.21 0.42
CA VAL A 76 6.26 34.10 0.29
C VAL A 76 5.97 33.21 1.49
N VAL A 77 5.32 32.08 1.24
CA VAL A 77 5.29 31.00 2.23
C VAL A 77 6.76 30.71 2.50
N PRO A 78 7.29 30.93 3.72
CA PRO A 78 8.67 30.60 3.99
C PRO A 78 8.86 29.18 3.51
N ALA A 79 9.85 28.96 2.64
CA ALA A 79 10.25 27.62 2.29
C ALA A 79 10.56 26.97 3.63
N THR A 80 9.63 26.16 4.13
CA THR A 80 9.82 25.44 5.37
C THR A 80 11.13 24.73 5.12
N PRO A 81 12.23 25.02 5.83
CA PRO A 81 13.49 24.36 5.57
C PRO A 81 13.14 22.89 5.55
N ALA A 82 13.31 22.26 4.38
CA ALA A 82 12.74 20.95 4.10
C ALA A 82 13.15 20.11 5.29
N ARG A 83 12.19 19.81 6.17
CA ARG A 83 12.51 19.23 7.47
C ARG A 83 13.30 17.99 7.08
N PRO A 84 14.60 17.87 7.46
CA PRO A 84 15.33 16.67 7.13
C PRO A 84 14.42 15.53 7.58
N PRO A 85 14.15 14.54 6.70
CA PRO A 85 13.20 13.48 7.02
C PRO A 85 13.54 13.04 8.42
N SER A 86 12.58 13.12 9.34
CA SER A 86 12.84 12.80 10.73
C SER A 86 13.22 11.32 10.77
N HIS A 87 14.51 11.03 10.63
CA HIS A 87 15.07 9.77 11.00
C HIS A 87 14.90 9.74 12.50
N LYS A 88 13.77 9.18 12.94
CA LYS A 88 13.53 8.87 14.34
C LYS A 88 14.76 8.09 14.82
N PRO A 89 15.67 8.65 15.62
CA PRO A 89 16.87 7.95 16.06
C PRO A 89 16.52 7.10 17.30
N ALA A 90 15.35 6.48 17.27
CA ALA A 90 14.84 5.62 18.33
C ALA A 90 15.01 4.14 17.98
N SER A 91 15.17 3.78 16.70
CA SER A 91 15.12 2.38 16.26
C SER A 91 16.27 1.55 16.83
N THR A 92 17.52 2.02 16.78
CA THR A 92 18.68 1.23 17.23
C THR A 92 18.74 1.09 18.76
N GLN A 93 18.35 2.12 19.51
CA GLN A 93 18.24 2.08 20.97
C GLN A 93 17.04 1.24 21.42
N ILE A 94 15.91 1.29 20.70
CA ILE A 94 14.77 0.39 20.90
C ILE A 94 15.14 -1.04 20.54
N LEU A 95 15.97 -1.27 19.52
CA LEU A 95 16.47 -2.60 19.12
C LEU A 95 17.40 -3.18 20.18
N LEU A 96 18.29 -2.38 20.78
CA LEU A 96 19.16 -2.80 21.89
C LEU A 96 18.37 -3.06 23.17
N ILE A 97 17.36 -2.24 23.47
CA ILE A 97 16.48 -2.43 24.64
C ILE A 97 15.53 -3.62 24.43
N SER A 98 15.02 -3.84 23.21
CA SER A 98 14.16 -4.99 22.89
C SER A 98 14.95 -6.29 22.82
N LEU A 99 16.20 -6.25 22.32
CA LEU A 99 17.13 -7.38 22.34
C LEU A 99 17.54 -7.73 23.78
N GLY A 100 17.83 -6.72 24.62
CA GLY A 100 18.13 -6.92 26.04
C GLY A 100 16.94 -7.47 26.84
N ALA A 101 15.72 -6.98 26.57
CA ALA A 101 14.50 -7.53 27.14
C ALA A 101 14.22 -8.95 26.63
N GLY A 102 14.44 -9.23 25.34
CA GLY A 102 14.30 -10.56 24.74
C GLY A 102 15.28 -11.57 25.33
N LEU A 103 16.53 -11.16 25.58
CA LEU A 103 17.55 -11.98 26.25
C LEU A 103 17.20 -12.27 27.73
N LEU A 104 16.64 -11.30 28.45
CA LEU A 104 16.18 -11.49 29.84
C LEU A 104 14.97 -12.43 29.94
N ILE A 105 14.03 -12.33 28.99
CA ILE A 105 12.90 -13.26 28.89
C ILE A 105 13.41 -14.66 28.55
N LEU A 106 14.34 -14.79 27.59
CA LEU A 106 14.95 -16.06 27.24
C LEU A 106 15.71 -16.67 28.43
N ALA A 107 16.46 -15.86 29.18
CA ALA A 107 17.16 -16.30 30.39
C ALA A 107 16.19 -16.74 31.51
N GLY A 108 15.07 -16.03 31.67
CA GLY A 108 14.00 -16.42 32.60
C GLY A 108 13.33 -17.74 32.21
N VAL A 109 13.07 -17.96 30.92
CA VAL A 109 12.53 -19.22 30.38
C VAL A 109 13.50 -20.37 30.61
N VAL A 110 14.80 -20.16 30.40
CA VAL A 110 15.83 -21.18 30.64
C VAL A 110 16.01 -21.47 32.13
N PHE A 111 15.99 -20.45 33.00
CA PHE A 111 16.05 -20.64 34.45
C PHE A 111 14.85 -21.43 34.99
N VAL A 112 13.65 -21.09 34.50
CA VAL A 112 12.41 -21.83 34.78
C VAL A 112 12.45 -23.23 34.18
N ALA A 113 13.13 -23.48 33.06
CA ALA A 113 13.26 -24.84 32.53
C ALA A 113 14.22 -25.73 33.36
N VAL A 114 15.13 -25.14 34.15
CA VAL A 114 16.23 -25.88 34.83
C VAL A 114 16.03 -26.00 36.34
N ALA A 115 15.46 -25.00 37.02
CA ALA A 115 15.31 -24.98 38.49
C ALA A 115 13.95 -25.50 38.99
N TRP A 116 13.01 -25.76 38.07
CA TRP A 116 11.60 -26.03 38.38
C TRP A 116 11.38 -27.41 38.96
N ASP A 117 12.13 -28.43 38.51
CA ASP A 117 11.98 -29.81 38.99
C ASP A 117 12.41 -30.03 40.46
N LEU A 118 13.08 -29.06 41.08
CA LEU A 118 13.54 -29.15 42.49
C LEU A 118 12.54 -28.59 43.50
N ILE A 119 11.52 -27.85 43.03
CA ILE A 119 10.55 -27.17 43.88
C ILE A 119 9.21 -27.88 43.71
N GLY A 120 8.63 -28.43 44.79
CA GLY A 120 7.30 -29.04 44.72
C GLY A 120 6.23 -28.05 44.22
N VAL A 121 5.15 -28.55 43.64
CA VAL A 121 4.06 -27.78 43.00
C VAL A 121 3.60 -26.56 43.82
N TYR A 122 3.40 -26.75 45.13
CA TYR A 122 2.98 -25.66 46.03
C TYR A 122 4.06 -24.60 46.26
N GLY A 123 5.34 -24.98 46.25
CA GLY A 123 6.47 -24.06 46.37
C GLY A 123 6.68 -23.22 45.10
N GLN A 124 6.44 -23.80 43.92
CA GLN A 124 6.49 -23.08 42.65
C GLN A 124 5.40 -22.00 42.59
N LEU A 125 4.17 -22.35 42.98
CA LEU A 125 3.04 -21.42 42.99
C LEU A 125 3.24 -20.28 44.00
N LEU A 126 3.69 -20.60 45.23
CA LEU A 126 3.98 -19.60 46.26
C LEU A 126 5.04 -18.61 45.76
N THR A 127 6.12 -19.12 45.18
CA THR A 127 7.24 -18.29 44.70
C THR A 127 6.80 -17.38 43.56
N MET A 128 6.10 -17.92 42.55
CA MET A 128 5.60 -17.11 41.43
C MET A 128 4.58 -16.05 41.87
N LEU A 129 3.66 -16.39 42.78
CA LEU A 129 2.67 -15.45 43.30
C LEU A 129 3.36 -14.34 44.12
N LEU A 130 4.33 -14.69 44.96
CA LEU A 130 5.09 -13.74 45.77
C LEU A 130 5.91 -12.78 44.89
N VAL A 131 6.62 -13.30 43.88
CA VAL A 131 7.38 -12.45 42.94
C VAL A 131 6.43 -11.55 42.13
N THR A 132 5.27 -12.04 41.73
CA THR A 132 4.24 -11.25 41.02
C THR A 132 3.72 -10.08 41.88
N LEU A 133 3.41 -10.35 43.16
CA LEU A 133 2.94 -9.33 44.09
C LEU A 133 4.04 -8.31 44.43
N LEU A 134 5.28 -8.77 44.65
CA LEU A 134 6.41 -7.87 44.94
C LEU A 134 6.73 -6.95 43.77
N THR A 135 6.78 -7.48 42.55
CA THR A 135 7.03 -6.68 41.35
C THR A 135 5.89 -5.70 41.06
N GLY A 136 4.63 -6.12 41.23
CA GLY A 136 3.46 -5.25 41.08
C GLY A 136 3.38 -4.16 42.15
N GLY A 137 3.68 -4.49 43.41
CA GLY A 137 3.78 -3.54 44.51
C GLY A 137 4.91 -2.53 44.29
N ALA A 138 6.09 -2.99 43.88
CA ALA A 138 7.22 -2.14 43.53
C ALA A 138 6.87 -1.17 42.38
N ALA A 139 6.16 -1.63 41.35
CA ALA A 139 5.65 -0.77 40.28
C ALA A 139 4.70 0.32 40.81
N TRP A 140 3.80 -0.04 41.73
CA TRP A 140 2.86 0.90 42.34
C TRP A 140 3.55 1.98 43.18
N PHE A 141 4.51 1.61 44.02
CA PHE A 141 5.21 2.54 44.90
C PHE A 141 6.22 3.43 44.17
N THR A 142 6.91 2.89 43.16
CA THR A 142 7.92 3.64 42.39
C THR A 142 7.32 4.58 41.34
N ARG A 143 6.01 4.48 41.07
CA ARG A 143 5.32 5.24 40.01
C ARG A 143 5.53 6.76 40.04
N LYS A 144 5.64 7.36 41.22
CA LYS A 144 5.81 8.82 41.38
C LYS A 144 7.27 9.27 41.27
N ARG A 145 8.23 8.38 41.58
CA ARG A 145 9.67 8.71 41.65
C ARG A 145 10.40 8.34 40.36
N THR A 146 10.10 7.17 39.79
CA THR A 146 10.79 6.64 38.61
C THR A 146 9.79 6.00 37.63
N PRO A 147 9.15 6.80 36.76
CA PRO A 147 8.00 6.34 35.96
C PRO A 147 8.37 5.29 34.90
N ARG A 148 9.60 5.29 34.37
CA ARG A 148 10.04 4.33 33.34
C ARG A 148 10.28 2.93 33.92
N THR A 149 10.94 2.83 35.07
CA THR A 149 11.12 1.55 35.78
C THR A 149 9.81 1.02 36.33
N ALA A 150 8.90 1.88 36.81
CA ALA A 150 7.56 1.49 37.21
C ALA A 150 6.77 0.87 36.04
N GLN A 151 6.93 1.38 34.82
CA GLN A 151 6.32 0.78 33.61
C GLN A 151 6.93 -0.59 33.28
N ALA A 152 8.25 -0.75 33.37
CA ALA A 152 8.90 -2.04 33.13
C ALA A 152 8.48 -3.10 34.17
N LEU A 153 8.47 -2.75 35.46
CA LEU A 153 8.00 -3.63 36.53
C LEU A 153 6.53 -3.99 36.39
N ALA A 154 5.70 -3.06 35.90
CA ALA A 154 4.30 -3.32 35.60
C ALA A 154 4.12 -4.35 34.47
N VAL A 155 4.96 -4.30 33.42
CA VAL A 155 4.95 -5.31 32.35
C VAL A 155 5.36 -6.68 32.91
N VAL A 156 6.43 -6.72 33.69
CA VAL A 156 6.93 -7.97 34.30
C VAL A 156 5.89 -8.59 35.23
N SER A 157 5.26 -7.80 36.10
CA SER A 157 4.24 -8.31 37.03
C SER A 157 3.01 -8.86 36.29
N PHE A 158 2.59 -8.20 35.20
CA PHE A 158 1.46 -8.67 34.40
C PHE A 158 1.82 -9.96 33.63
N ALA A 159 3.03 -10.05 33.07
CA ALA A 159 3.51 -11.25 32.40
C ALA A 159 3.57 -12.45 33.36
N LEU A 160 4.08 -12.24 34.57
CA LEU A 160 4.11 -13.27 35.61
C LEU A 160 2.69 -13.72 36.02
N ALA A 161 1.73 -12.78 36.13
CA ALA A 161 0.33 -13.12 36.41
C ALA A 161 -0.29 -13.98 35.30
N VAL A 162 0.01 -13.70 34.03
CA VAL A 162 -0.43 -14.52 32.88
C VAL A 162 0.19 -15.92 32.94
N ILE A 163 1.50 -16.01 33.19
CA ILE A 163 2.21 -17.30 33.33
C ILE A 163 1.61 -18.12 34.46
N LEU A 164 1.32 -17.52 35.61
CA LEU A 164 0.69 -18.19 36.74
C LEU A 164 -0.68 -18.78 36.35
N ALA A 165 -1.48 -18.02 35.60
CA ALA A 165 -2.81 -18.46 35.18
C ALA A 165 -2.77 -19.56 34.09
N LEU A 166 -1.76 -19.52 33.21
CA LEU A 166 -1.49 -20.56 32.21
C LEU A 166 -0.97 -21.86 32.85
N ALA A 167 -0.17 -21.75 33.91
CA ALA A 167 0.44 -22.89 34.58
C ALA A 167 -0.54 -23.64 35.50
N ALA A 168 -1.64 -23.02 35.93
CA ALA A 168 -2.51 -23.60 36.96
C ALA A 168 -3.11 -24.98 36.60
N PRO A 169 -3.57 -25.24 35.35
CA PRO A 169 -4.02 -26.58 34.95
C PRO A 169 -2.88 -27.61 34.95
N ALA A 170 -1.71 -27.24 34.39
CA ALA A 170 -0.54 -28.12 34.32
C ALA A 170 0.04 -28.49 35.70
N LEU A 171 -0.19 -27.63 36.70
CA LEU A 171 0.17 -27.86 38.10
C LEU A 171 -0.89 -28.66 38.88
N GLY A 172 -1.97 -29.11 38.23
CA GLY A 172 -3.03 -29.91 38.86
C GLY A 172 -3.93 -29.15 39.83
N LEU A 173 -3.92 -27.80 39.81
CA LEU A 173 -4.78 -26.96 40.66
C LEU A 173 -6.22 -26.89 40.13
N VAL A 174 -6.38 -27.15 38.85
CA VAL A 174 -7.65 -27.17 38.12
C VAL A 174 -7.68 -28.49 37.38
N SER A 175 -8.79 -29.23 37.45
CA SER A 175 -8.90 -30.49 36.72
C SER A 175 -8.82 -30.24 35.20
N ASP A 176 -8.20 -31.16 34.47
CA ASP A 176 -8.00 -31.03 33.01
C ASP A 176 -9.32 -30.83 32.24
N GLU A 177 -10.43 -31.34 32.79
CA GLU A 177 -11.77 -31.12 32.26
C GLU A 177 -12.18 -29.66 32.22
N TRP A 178 -11.77 -28.84 33.19
CA TRP A 178 -12.09 -27.42 33.24
C TRP A 178 -11.22 -26.57 32.32
N ALA A 179 -10.06 -27.09 31.90
CA ALA A 179 -9.12 -26.40 31.01
C ALA A 179 -9.46 -26.54 29.52
N GLN A 180 -10.51 -27.29 29.18
CA GLN A 180 -10.97 -27.44 27.79
C GLN A 180 -11.52 -26.09 27.24
N PRO A 181 -11.38 -25.82 25.92
CA PRO A 181 -11.76 -24.53 25.32
C PRO A 181 -13.26 -24.16 25.42
N ASP A 182 -14.12 -25.15 25.60
CA ASP A 182 -15.58 -25.05 25.76
C ASP A 182 -15.99 -24.72 27.21
N ARG A 183 -15.07 -24.80 28.17
CA ARG A 183 -15.30 -24.52 29.58
C ARG A 183 -14.89 -23.10 29.98
N PRO A 184 -15.53 -22.51 31.00
CA PRO A 184 -15.40 -21.09 31.30
C PRO A 184 -14.06 -20.68 31.91
N TYR A 185 -13.15 -21.61 32.18
CA TYR A 185 -11.87 -21.33 32.86
C TYR A 185 -11.07 -20.23 32.13
N TRP A 186 -10.81 -20.40 30.84
CA TRP A 186 -10.06 -19.43 30.03
C TRP A 186 -10.78 -18.09 29.91
N LEU A 187 -12.12 -18.10 29.87
CA LEU A 187 -12.93 -16.88 29.85
C LEU A 187 -12.78 -16.10 31.15
N VAL A 188 -12.92 -16.78 32.29
CA VAL A 188 -12.80 -16.18 33.63
C VAL A 188 -11.39 -15.64 33.83
N VAL A 189 -10.35 -16.41 33.52
CA VAL A 189 -8.95 -16.00 33.67
C VAL A 189 -8.64 -14.76 32.83
N CYS A 190 -8.94 -14.78 31.53
CA CYS A 190 -8.68 -13.64 30.64
C CYS A 190 -9.49 -12.41 31.05
N ALA A 191 -10.75 -12.58 31.45
CA ALA A 191 -11.61 -11.47 31.88
C ALA A 191 -11.12 -10.85 33.18
N VAL A 192 -10.69 -11.66 34.15
CA VAL A 192 -10.12 -11.19 35.42
C VAL A 192 -8.81 -10.46 35.18
N LEU A 193 -7.90 -11.01 34.36
CA LEU A 193 -6.63 -10.34 34.02
C LEU A 193 -6.86 -9.03 33.23
N MET A 194 -7.82 -9.00 32.31
CA MET A 194 -8.21 -7.79 31.59
C MET A 194 -8.75 -6.73 32.55
N ALA A 195 -9.71 -7.10 33.42
CA ALA A 195 -10.30 -6.20 34.40
C ALA A 195 -9.26 -5.69 35.40
N ALA A 196 -8.37 -6.56 35.87
CA ALA A 196 -7.27 -6.19 36.76
C ALA A 196 -6.27 -5.25 36.09
N GLY A 197 -5.85 -5.53 34.85
CA GLY A 197 -4.94 -4.66 34.10
C GLY A 197 -5.52 -3.28 33.82
N ILE A 198 -6.78 -3.22 33.38
CA ILE A 198 -7.48 -1.96 33.13
C ILE A 198 -7.75 -1.20 34.44
N GLY A 199 -8.22 -1.88 35.48
CA GLY A 199 -8.55 -1.30 36.79
C GLY A 199 -7.31 -0.77 37.51
N LEU A 200 -6.28 -1.59 37.64
CA LEU A 200 -5.01 -1.20 38.26
C LEU A 200 -4.29 -0.13 37.43
N GLY A 201 -4.35 -0.20 36.10
CA GLY A 201 -3.80 0.83 35.22
C GLY A 201 -4.48 2.19 35.40
N ARG A 202 -5.81 2.22 35.54
CA ARG A 202 -6.57 3.44 35.83
C ARG A 202 -6.32 4.00 37.23
N ALA A 203 -6.26 3.12 38.24
CA ALA A 203 -6.03 3.54 39.63
C ALA A 203 -4.59 4.01 39.88
N SER A 204 -3.60 3.43 39.20
CA SER A 204 -2.18 3.80 39.34
C SER A 204 -1.75 4.94 38.42
N GLY A 205 -2.43 5.14 37.28
CA GLY A 205 -1.96 5.99 36.19
C GLY A 205 -0.84 5.36 35.33
N LEU A 206 -0.51 4.08 35.54
CA LEU A 206 0.48 3.35 34.75
C LEU A 206 -0.15 2.89 33.42
N ARG A 207 0.32 3.49 32.32
CA ARG A 207 -0.14 3.17 30.96
C ARG A 207 0.09 1.72 30.56
N ALA A 208 1.15 1.09 31.08
CA ALA A 208 1.53 -0.29 30.77
C ALA A 208 0.46 -1.33 31.17
N TRP A 209 -0.09 -1.26 32.39
CA TRP A 209 -1.15 -2.18 32.83
C TRP A 209 -2.45 -1.98 32.07
N SER A 210 -2.84 -0.72 31.81
CA SER A 210 -4.03 -0.47 30.99
C SER A 210 -3.86 -0.97 29.55
N ALA A 211 -2.64 -0.84 28.99
CA ALA A 211 -2.32 -1.32 27.66
C ALA A 211 -2.37 -2.85 27.56
N LEU A 212 -1.76 -3.53 28.53
CA LEU A 212 -1.76 -5.00 28.61
C LEU A 212 -3.15 -5.57 28.92
N GLY A 213 -3.96 -4.84 29.71
CA GLY A 213 -5.37 -5.18 29.90
C GLY A 213 -6.15 -5.14 28.59
N TRP A 214 -6.04 -4.06 27.81
CA TRP A 214 -6.69 -3.99 26.49
C TRP A 214 -6.18 -5.04 25.50
N PHE A 215 -4.91 -5.44 25.60
CA PHE A 215 -4.34 -6.52 24.77
C PHE A 215 -5.04 -7.88 25.00
N LEU A 216 -5.64 -8.10 26.17
CA LEU A 216 -6.39 -9.33 26.46
C LEU A 216 -7.83 -9.34 25.90
N ALA A 217 -8.35 -8.22 25.41
CA ALA A 217 -9.70 -8.14 24.85
C ALA A 217 -9.99 -9.20 23.75
N PRO A 218 -9.12 -9.43 22.75
CA PRO A 218 -9.34 -10.50 21.76
C PRO A 218 -9.36 -11.89 22.39
N PHE A 219 -8.59 -12.14 23.45
CA PHE A 219 -8.56 -13.44 24.14
C PHE A 219 -9.81 -13.68 24.99
N VAL A 220 -10.34 -12.64 25.65
CA VAL A 220 -11.64 -12.71 26.33
C VAL A 220 -12.74 -13.04 25.35
N LEU A 221 -12.74 -12.39 24.19
CA LEU A 221 -13.72 -12.67 23.15
C LEU A 221 -13.57 -14.09 22.59
N ALA A 222 -12.34 -14.55 22.33
CA ALA A 222 -12.05 -15.92 21.88
C ALA A 222 -12.61 -16.96 22.85
N ALA A 223 -12.36 -16.78 24.15
CA ALA A 223 -12.82 -17.71 25.18
C ALA A 223 -14.34 -17.63 25.38
N ALA A 224 -14.95 -16.45 25.27
CA ALA A 224 -16.41 -16.30 25.32
C ALA A 224 -17.08 -17.03 24.16
N LEU A 225 -16.52 -16.88 22.96
CA LEU A 225 -16.96 -17.59 21.78
C LEU A 225 -16.75 -19.10 21.92
N GLY A 226 -15.62 -19.57 22.46
CA GLY A 226 -15.39 -21.00 22.72
C GLY A 226 -16.47 -21.63 23.62
N VAL A 227 -16.82 -20.95 24.71
CA VAL A 227 -17.88 -21.41 25.64
C VAL A 227 -19.27 -21.41 25.00
N VAL A 228 -19.58 -20.40 24.17
CA VAL A 228 -20.88 -20.32 23.48
C VAL A 228 -20.93 -21.31 22.30
N ALA A 229 -19.83 -21.46 21.58
CA ALA A 229 -19.67 -22.35 20.44
C ALA A 229 -19.79 -23.82 20.87
N GLY A 230 -19.25 -24.20 22.02
CA GLY A 230 -19.43 -25.55 22.59
C GLY A 230 -20.89 -25.96 22.84
N ARG A 231 -21.85 -25.04 22.73
CA ARG A 231 -23.30 -25.31 22.84
C ARG A 231 -24.05 -25.27 21.50
N LEU A 232 -23.36 -24.99 20.40
CA LEU A 232 -23.94 -24.86 19.07
C LEU A 232 -23.51 -26.06 18.22
N ASP A 233 -24.45 -26.80 17.64
CA ASP A 233 -24.16 -28.01 16.85
C ASP A 233 -23.60 -27.75 15.44
N SER A 234 -23.40 -26.49 15.04
CA SER A 234 -22.98 -26.13 13.67
C SER A 234 -21.63 -25.41 13.64
N GLU A 235 -20.61 -26.11 13.13
CA GLU A 235 -19.25 -25.56 12.92
C GLU A 235 -19.26 -24.28 12.05
N HIS A 236 -20.15 -24.21 11.05
CA HIS A 236 -20.31 -23.04 10.18
C HIS A 236 -20.84 -21.81 10.94
N LEU A 237 -21.82 -22.04 11.83
CA LEU A 237 -22.40 -20.98 12.66
C LEU A 237 -21.40 -20.48 13.72
N GLN A 238 -20.59 -21.38 14.29
CA GLN A 238 -19.55 -21.01 15.25
C GLN A 238 -18.48 -20.10 14.60
N MET A 239 -17.97 -20.50 13.44
CA MET A 239 -16.92 -19.74 12.75
C MET A 239 -17.45 -18.37 12.24
N THR A 240 -18.71 -18.28 11.82
CA THR A 240 -19.33 -17.00 11.39
C THR A 240 -19.44 -16.02 12.54
N LEU A 241 -20.04 -16.46 13.65
CA LEU A 241 -20.23 -15.64 14.83
C LEU A 241 -18.88 -15.18 15.38
N ALA A 242 -17.86 -16.05 15.35
CA ALA A 242 -16.52 -15.69 15.76
C ALA A 242 -15.91 -14.59 14.89
N ALA A 243 -15.90 -14.77 13.56
CA ALA A 243 -15.34 -13.79 12.63
C ALA A 243 -16.05 -12.42 12.71
N VAL A 244 -17.39 -12.40 12.80
CA VAL A 244 -18.17 -11.16 12.96
C VAL A 244 -17.87 -10.48 14.30
N ALA A 245 -17.75 -11.24 15.39
CA ALA A 245 -17.47 -10.69 16.70
C ALA A 245 -16.06 -10.09 16.78
N PHE A 246 -15.04 -10.75 16.20
CA PHE A 246 -13.67 -10.21 16.13
C PHE A 246 -13.60 -8.94 15.29
N LEU A 247 -14.33 -8.90 14.18
CA LEU A 247 -14.44 -7.72 13.35
C LEU A 247 -15.12 -6.56 14.12
N ALA A 248 -16.24 -6.82 14.81
CA ALA A 248 -16.94 -5.83 15.61
C ALA A 248 -16.07 -5.28 16.75
N LEU A 249 -15.30 -6.16 17.42
CA LEU A 249 -14.35 -5.77 18.45
C LEU A 249 -13.23 -4.88 17.89
N ALA A 250 -12.65 -5.24 16.73
CA ALA A 250 -11.63 -4.42 16.08
C ALA A 250 -12.14 -3.00 15.80
N LEU A 251 -13.35 -2.89 15.25
CA LEU A 251 -13.99 -1.61 14.94
C LEU A 251 -14.28 -0.79 16.21
N ALA A 252 -14.84 -1.42 17.25
CA ALA A 252 -15.08 -0.76 18.52
C ALA A 252 -13.77 -0.20 19.10
N LEU A 253 -12.69 -0.99 19.08
CA LEU A 253 -11.36 -0.56 19.56
C LEU A 253 -10.75 0.58 18.74
N PHE A 254 -11.00 0.63 17.43
CA PHE A 254 -10.58 1.76 16.57
C PHE A 254 -11.40 3.04 16.80
N THR A 255 -12.64 2.94 17.30
CA THR A 255 -13.49 4.12 17.58
C THR A 255 -13.23 4.76 18.93
N ILE A 256 -12.70 4.00 19.90
CA ILE A 256 -12.21 4.53 21.17
C ILE A 256 -10.97 5.40 20.88
N ARG A 257 -10.87 6.58 21.52
CA ARG A 257 -9.74 7.54 21.35
C ARG A 257 -8.44 6.75 21.19
N PRO A 258 -7.71 6.86 20.06
CA PRO A 258 -6.69 5.87 19.71
C PRO A 258 -5.45 6.03 20.59
N TRP A 259 -5.12 4.98 21.33
CA TRP A 259 -3.83 4.79 22.01
C TRP A 259 -3.11 3.63 21.32
N THR A 260 -1.78 3.56 21.42
CA THR A 260 -0.98 2.50 20.77
C THR A 260 -1.47 1.09 21.10
N ALA A 261 -1.92 0.86 22.33
CA ALA A 261 -2.44 -0.44 22.76
C ALA A 261 -3.81 -0.80 22.16
N THR A 262 -4.73 0.15 22.02
CA THR A 262 -6.04 -0.12 21.40
C THR A 262 -5.89 -0.37 19.89
N VAL A 263 -4.92 0.31 19.25
CA VAL A 263 -4.56 0.07 17.84
C VAL A 263 -3.97 -1.33 17.64
N ILE A 264 -3.03 -1.76 18.50
CA ILE A 264 -2.44 -3.10 18.43
C ILE A 264 -3.51 -4.17 18.67
N SER A 265 -4.36 -4.00 19.68
CA SER A 265 -5.46 -4.93 19.96
C SER A 265 -6.45 -4.99 18.80
N ALA A 266 -6.79 -3.85 18.21
CA ALA A 266 -7.69 -3.81 17.05
C ALA A 266 -7.07 -4.50 15.83
N ALA A 267 -5.76 -4.33 15.60
CA ALA A 267 -5.03 -5.01 14.54
C ALA A 267 -5.00 -6.53 14.73
N LEU A 268 -4.78 -7.00 15.96
CA LEU A 268 -4.85 -8.43 16.29
C LEU A 268 -6.25 -8.98 16.07
N SER A 269 -7.29 -8.32 16.58
CA SER A 269 -8.68 -8.72 16.34
C SER A 269 -9.02 -8.78 14.84
N LEU A 270 -8.56 -7.80 14.07
CA LEU A 270 -8.74 -7.79 12.62
C LEU A 270 -8.01 -8.95 11.94
N SER A 271 -6.77 -9.27 12.35
CA SER A 271 -6.03 -10.40 11.79
C SER A 271 -6.74 -11.74 12.02
N VAL A 272 -7.31 -11.94 13.22
CA VAL A 272 -8.08 -13.16 13.52
C VAL A 272 -9.36 -13.21 12.68
N ALA A 273 -10.08 -12.10 12.54
CA ALA A 273 -11.24 -12.02 11.66
C ALA A 273 -10.88 -12.38 10.21
N VAL A 274 -9.75 -11.88 9.69
CA VAL A 274 -9.25 -12.21 8.34
C VAL A 274 -8.92 -13.69 8.22
N VAL A 275 -8.19 -14.28 9.18
CA VAL A 275 -7.85 -15.71 9.15
C VAL A 275 -9.09 -16.58 9.17
N LEU A 276 -10.07 -16.25 10.02
CA LEU A 276 -11.34 -16.97 10.06
C LEU A 276 -12.10 -16.82 8.73
N THR A 277 -12.23 -15.61 8.18
CA THR A 277 -12.87 -15.41 6.87
C THR A 277 -12.15 -16.20 5.78
N LEU A 278 -10.81 -16.26 5.78
CA LEU A 278 -10.03 -17.08 4.83
C LEU A 278 -10.32 -18.57 4.99
N ALA A 279 -10.41 -19.08 6.22
CA ALA A 279 -10.79 -20.47 6.47
C ALA A 279 -12.20 -20.77 5.93
N MET A 280 -13.13 -19.84 6.13
CA MET A 280 -14.52 -19.98 5.67
C MET A 280 -14.67 -19.94 4.14
N LEU A 281 -13.73 -19.35 3.42
CA LEU A 281 -13.69 -19.42 1.95
C LEU A 281 -13.46 -20.85 1.44
N SER A 282 -12.84 -21.71 2.26
CA SER A 282 -12.62 -23.11 1.91
C SER A 282 -13.82 -24.02 2.19
N MET A 283 -14.86 -23.52 2.87
CA MET A 283 -16.06 -24.27 3.20
C MET A 283 -17.10 -24.23 2.06
N THR A 284 -17.80 -25.34 1.82
CA THR A 284 -18.84 -25.46 0.79
C THR A 284 -20.22 -25.74 1.43
N PRO A 285 -21.20 -24.81 1.31
CA PRO A 285 -21.12 -23.47 0.73
C PRO A 285 -20.46 -22.43 1.66
N PRO A 286 -19.78 -21.39 1.13
CA PRO A 286 -19.04 -20.39 1.91
C PRO A 286 -19.97 -19.32 2.52
N THR A 287 -21.14 -19.71 3.01
CA THR A 287 -22.18 -18.81 3.56
C THR A 287 -21.63 -17.91 4.64
N GLY A 288 -20.69 -18.41 5.44
CA GLY A 288 -20.11 -17.62 6.51
C GLY A 288 -19.09 -16.56 6.08
N ALA A 289 -18.34 -16.80 5.01
CA ALA A 289 -17.49 -15.79 4.41
C ALA A 289 -18.34 -14.62 3.85
N ILE A 290 -19.51 -14.93 3.26
CA ILE A 290 -20.44 -13.93 2.73
C ILE A 290 -20.94 -12.99 3.83
N VAL A 291 -21.36 -13.53 4.97
CA VAL A 291 -21.88 -12.74 6.10
C VAL A 291 -20.79 -11.87 6.72
N THR A 292 -19.58 -12.42 6.90
CA THR A 292 -18.45 -11.68 7.50
C THR A 292 -17.97 -10.53 6.62
N ILE A 293 -17.86 -10.76 5.31
CA ILE A 293 -17.50 -9.71 4.35
C ILE A 293 -18.61 -8.65 4.25
N ALA A 294 -19.89 -9.03 4.29
CA ALA A 294 -21.00 -8.07 4.35
C ALA A 294 -20.92 -7.16 5.58
N ALA A 295 -20.62 -7.73 6.76
CA ALA A 295 -20.41 -6.97 7.98
C ALA A 295 -19.21 -6.01 7.88
N ALA A 296 -18.12 -6.45 7.24
CA ALA A 296 -16.93 -5.62 6.98
C ALA A 296 -17.24 -4.45 6.04
N LEU A 297 -18.03 -4.70 4.99
CA LEU A 297 -18.47 -3.66 4.06
C LEU A 297 -19.37 -2.63 4.74
N LEU A 298 -20.32 -3.06 5.57
CA LEU A 298 -21.17 -2.16 6.36
C LEU A 298 -20.33 -1.28 7.28
N ALA A 299 -19.36 -1.88 7.97
CA ALA A 299 -18.43 -1.15 8.83
C ALA A 299 -17.59 -0.13 8.05
N LEU A 300 -17.04 -0.52 6.90
CA LEU A 300 -16.28 0.38 6.03
C LEU A 300 -17.15 1.52 5.51
N LEU A 301 -18.41 1.27 5.19
CA LEU A 301 -19.36 2.30 4.77
C LEU A 301 -19.62 3.31 5.91
N LEU A 302 -19.79 2.84 7.14
CA LEU A 302 -19.91 3.71 8.31
C LEU A 302 -18.63 4.53 8.59
N LEU A 303 -17.45 3.95 8.36
CA LEU A 303 -16.15 4.63 8.55
C LEU A 303 -15.71 5.50 7.37
N SER A 304 -16.26 5.29 6.17
CA SER A 304 -15.88 5.97 4.92
C SER A 304 -16.03 7.49 5.00
N ARG A 305 -16.98 7.98 5.82
CA ARG A 305 -17.17 9.42 6.07
C ARG A 305 -15.97 10.07 6.78
N ARG A 306 -15.09 9.28 7.40
CA ARG A 306 -13.94 9.77 8.19
C ARG A 306 -12.58 9.50 7.55
N ILE A 307 -12.48 8.52 6.64
CA ILE A 307 -11.20 8.03 6.12
C ILE A 307 -11.29 7.83 4.60
N ALA A 308 -10.63 8.69 3.82
CA ALA A 308 -10.60 8.60 2.36
C ALA A 308 -10.01 7.26 1.83
N VAL A 309 -9.13 6.62 2.61
CA VAL A 309 -8.51 5.32 2.28
C VAL A 309 -9.53 4.17 2.37
N ALA A 310 -10.66 4.33 3.06
CA ALA A 310 -11.65 3.27 3.21
C ALA A 310 -12.25 2.82 1.88
N GLU A 311 -12.33 3.71 0.88
CA GLU A 311 -12.81 3.36 -0.46
C GLU A 311 -11.90 2.35 -1.16
N PHE A 312 -10.56 2.49 -1.01
CA PHE A 312 -9.58 1.58 -1.61
C PHE A 312 -9.63 0.15 -1.06
N ILE A 313 -10.23 -0.04 0.11
CA ILE A 313 -10.41 -1.36 0.74
C ILE A 313 -11.83 -1.88 0.49
N GLY A 314 -12.83 -0.99 0.57
CA GLY A 314 -14.24 -1.36 0.47
C GLY A 314 -14.65 -1.90 -0.92
N TRP A 315 -14.22 -1.26 -2.00
CA TRP A 315 -14.64 -1.68 -3.34
C TRP A 315 -14.05 -3.03 -3.79
N PRO A 316 -12.77 -3.36 -3.51
CA PRO A 316 -12.26 -4.71 -3.73
C PRO A 316 -12.97 -5.78 -2.88
N LEU A 317 -13.25 -5.49 -1.61
CA LEU A 317 -14.03 -6.39 -0.75
C LEU A 317 -15.46 -6.58 -1.29
N PHE A 318 -16.05 -5.54 -1.89
CA PHE A 318 -17.35 -5.64 -2.54
C PHE A 318 -17.28 -6.55 -3.77
N GLY A 319 -16.22 -6.44 -4.57
CA GLY A 319 -15.97 -7.37 -5.69
C GLY A 319 -15.89 -8.83 -5.22
N LEU A 320 -15.13 -9.10 -4.16
CA LEU A 320 -15.04 -10.43 -3.53
C LEU A 320 -16.41 -10.90 -3.02
N TRP A 321 -17.18 -10.03 -2.36
CA TRP A 321 -18.51 -10.36 -1.86
C TRP A 321 -19.48 -10.77 -2.97
N VAL A 322 -19.47 -10.05 -4.10
CA VAL A 322 -20.27 -10.38 -5.28
C VAL A 322 -19.88 -11.76 -5.83
N THR A 323 -18.60 -12.10 -5.89
CA THR A 323 -18.19 -13.45 -6.35
C THR A 323 -18.72 -14.56 -5.48
N LEU A 324 -18.70 -14.38 -4.15
CA LEU A 324 -19.19 -15.40 -3.23
C LEU A 324 -20.70 -15.57 -3.33
N LEU A 325 -21.45 -14.48 -3.53
CA LEU A 325 -22.89 -14.56 -3.80
C LEU A 325 -23.20 -15.30 -5.10
N LEU A 326 -22.45 -15.02 -6.17
CA LEU A 326 -22.60 -15.75 -7.43
C LEU A 326 -22.23 -17.22 -7.29
N GLY A 327 -21.23 -17.54 -6.45
CA GLY A 327 -20.82 -18.91 -6.14
C GLY A 327 -21.87 -19.73 -5.37
N LEU A 328 -22.94 -19.11 -4.86
CA LEU A 328 -24.11 -19.83 -4.31
C LEU A 328 -25.05 -20.34 -5.41
N LEU A 329 -24.94 -19.81 -6.63
CA LEU A 329 -25.73 -20.26 -7.77
C LEU A 329 -25.04 -21.48 -8.44
N PRO A 330 -25.79 -22.32 -9.18
CA PRO A 330 -25.22 -23.39 -9.97
C PRO A 330 -24.18 -22.84 -10.96
N ILE A 331 -22.96 -23.37 -10.91
CA ILE A 331 -21.88 -22.96 -11.81
C ILE A 331 -22.27 -23.38 -13.23
N THR A 332 -22.63 -22.39 -14.01
CA THR A 332 -23.01 -22.51 -15.42
C THR A 332 -22.35 -21.40 -16.22
N THR A 333 -22.15 -21.61 -17.51
CA THR A 333 -21.62 -20.59 -18.42
C THR A 333 -22.38 -19.25 -18.31
N ALA A 334 -23.70 -19.29 -18.06
CA ALA A 334 -24.51 -18.10 -17.83
C ALA A 334 -24.11 -17.31 -16.58
N THR A 335 -23.95 -17.97 -15.42
CA THR A 335 -23.51 -17.31 -14.16
C THR A 335 -22.13 -16.66 -14.30
N SER A 336 -21.31 -17.30 -15.12
CA SER A 336 -19.96 -16.92 -15.43
C SER A 336 -19.88 -15.69 -16.36
N VAL A 337 -20.75 -15.62 -17.37
CA VAL A 337 -20.95 -14.41 -18.19
C VAL A 337 -21.46 -13.26 -17.32
N VAL A 338 -22.38 -13.52 -16.40
CA VAL A 338 -22.88 -12.51 -15.45
C VAL A 338 -21.73 -11.99 -14.57
N ALA A 339 -20.88 -12.86 -14.01
CA ALA A 339 -19.71 -12.45 -13.24
C ALA A 339 -18.77 -11.54 -14.06
N ALA A 340 -18.49 -11.92 -15.30
CA ALA A 340 -17.64 -11.14 -16.19
C ALA A 340 -18.21 -9.73 -16.47
N LEU A 341 -19.51 -9.66 -16.78
CA LEU A 341 -20.23 -8.40 -17.03
C LEU A 341 -20.35 -7.52 -15.78
N LEU A 342 -20.57 -8.10 -14.60
CA LEU A 342 -20.59 -7.37 -13.34
C LEU A 342 -19.24 -6.75 -13.01
N GLY A 343 -18.14 -7.47 -13.23
CA GLY A 343 -16.79 -6.91 -13.09
C GLY A 343 -16.54 -5.74 -14.05
N ALA A 344 -16.98 -5.85 -15.30
CA ALA A 344 -16.88 -4.74 -16.27
C ALA A 344 -17.76 -3.55 -15.85
N GLY A 345 -19.00 -3.79 -15.42
CA GLY A 345 -19.90 -2.75 -14.92
C GLY A 345 -19.33 -2.01 -13.70
N LEU A 346 -18.79 -2.77 -12.72
CA LEU A 346 -18.12 -2.24 -11.54
C LEU A 346 -16.93 -1.35 -11.92
N MET A 347 -16.11 -1.82 -12.85
CA MET A 347 -14.99 -1.07 -13.40
C MET A 347 -15.44 0.26 -14.03
N PHE A 348 -16.46 0.26 -14.89
CA PHE A 348 -16.95 1.48 -15.54
C PHE A 348 -17.57 2.47 -14.55
N ALA A 349 -18.31 1.97 -13.55
CA ALA A 349 -18.90 2.80 -12.50
C ALA A 349 -17.81 3.53 -11.69
N LEU A 350 -16.77 2.79 -11.27
CA LEU A 350 -15.69 3.32 -10.43
C LEU A 350 -14.65 4.13 -11.18
N ALA A 351 -14.52 3.94 -12.50
CA ALA A 351 -13.55 4.67 -13.31
C ALA A 351 -13.76 6.19 -13.28
N THR A 352 -15.00 6.64 -13.03
CA THR A 352 -15.33 8.06 -12.84
C THR A 352 -14.71 8.66 -11.57
N ARG A 353 -14.50 7.84 -10.52
CA ARG A 353 -13.87 8.24 -9.26
C ARG A 353 -12.35 8.09 -9.32
N SER A 354 -11.89 6.87 -9.61
CA SER A 354 -10.47 6.61 -9.87
C SER A 354 -10.27 5.32 -10.65
N ILE A 355 -9.46 5.42 -11.71
CA ILE A 355 -9.06 4.30 -12.56
C ILE A 355 -8.36 3.16 -11.77
N PRO A 356 -7.40 3.41 -10.86
CA PRO A 356 -6.76 2.31 -10.12
C PRO A 356 -7.73 1.56 -9.22
N LEU A 357 -8.66 2.25 -8.54
CA LEU A 357 -9.69 1.62 -7.72
C LEU A 357 -10.61 0.73 -8.56
N ALA A 358 -11.02 1.24 -9.72
CA ALA A 358 -11.84 0.51 -10.68
C ALA A 358 -11.17 -0.79 -11.15
N MET A 359 -9.87 -0.69 -11.49
CA MET A 359 -9.07 -1.85 -11.90
C MET A 359 -8.98 -2.90 -10.79
N VAL A 360 -8.54 -2.50 -9.59
CA VAL A 360 -8.35 -3.45 -8.47
C VAL A 360 -9.67 -4.14 -8.14
N SER A 361 -10.76 -3.40 -8.04
CA SER A 361 -12.06 -3.96 -7.64
C SER A 361 -12.62 -4.96 -8.65
N ALA A 362 -12.51 -4.64 -9.94
CA ALA A 362 -12.94 -5.54 -11.01
C ALA A 362 -12.05 -6.77 -11.11
N TRP A 363 -10.73 -6.62 -10.97
CA TRP A 363 -9.80 -7.74 -10.96
C TRP A 363 -9.98 -8.66 -9.75
N THR A 364 -10.28 -8.13 -8.56
CA THR A 364 -10.64 -8.95 -7.40
C THR A 364 -11.86 -9.82 -7.69
N LEU A 365 -12.89 -9.28 -8.35
CA LEU A 365 -14.06 -10.04 -8.77
C LEU A 365 -13.68 -11.11 -9.81
N TRP A 366 -13.05 -10.72 -10.92
CA TRP A 366 -12.72 -11.67 -11.99
C TRP A 366 -11.81 -12.80 -11.54
N THR A 367 -10.75 -12.50 -10.79
CA THR A 367 -9.80 -13.54 -10.32
C THR A 367 -10.44 -14.48 -9.30
N SER A 368 -11.23 -13.95 -8.37
CA SER A 368 -11.93 -14.79 -7.40
C SER A 368 -12.96 -15.69 -8.08
N TRP A 369 -13.66 -15.20 -9.12
CA TRP A 369 -14.57 -16.03 -9.91
C TRP A 369 -13.85 -17.12 -10.71
N MET A 370 -12.70 -16.82 -11.34
CA MET A 370 -11.89 -17.82 -12.06
C MET A 370 -11.42 -18.96 -11.15
N MET A 371 -11.22 -18.70 -9.85
CA MET A 371 -10.92 -19.77 -8.89
C MET A 371 -12.14 -20.68 -8.63
N PHE A 372 -13.36 -20.17 -8.70
CA PHE A 372 -14.59 -20.95 -8.56
C PHE A 372 -14.96 -21.73 -9.84
N ALA A 373 -14.76 -21.12 -11.00
CA ALA A 373 -15.12 -21.67 -12.31
C ALA A 373 -13.90 -21.64 -13.26
N PRO A 374 -12.91 -22.53 -13.07
CA PRO A 374 -11.65 -22.50 -13.81
C PRO A 374 -11.81 -22.83 -15.29
N ASP A 375 -12.70 -23.77 -15.63
CA ASP A 375 -12.99 -24.19 -17.03
C ASP A 375 -13.51 -23.02 -17.88
N ASP A 376 -14.07 -22.04 -17.19
CA ASP A 376 -14.78 -20.89 -17.69
C ASP A 376 -13.89 -19.62 -17.73
N ALA A 377 -12.64 -19.71 -17.25
CA ALA A 377 -11.76 -18.56 -17.09
C ALA A 377 -11.48 -17.81 -18.41
N TRP A 378 -11.47 -18.52 -19.54
CA TRP A 378 -11.13 -17.94 -20.84
C TRP A 378 -12.12 -16.84 -21.28
N PHE A 379 -13.44 -17.02 -21.14
CA PHE A 379 -14.38 -15.96 -21.55
C PHE A 379 -14.46 -14.82 -20.54
N VAL A 380 -14.23 -15.10 -19.25
CA VAL A 380 -14.18 -14.05 -18.22
C VAL A 380 -13.04 -13.09 -18.54
N LEU A 381 -11.86 -13.64 -18.88
CA LEU A 381 -10.71 -12.88 -19.34
C LEU A 381 -10.96 -12.17 -20.68
N ALA A 382 -11.68 -12.79 -21.62
CA ALA A 382 -12.02 -12.16 -22.89
C ALA A 382 -12.91 -10.92 -22.69
N ILE A 383 -13.98 -11.05 -21.89
CA ILE A 383 -14.88 -9.94 -21.55
C ILE A 383 -14.15 -8.87 -20.74
N ALA A 384 -13.29 -9.27 -19.80
CA ALA A 384 -12.45 -8.33 -19.06
C ALA A 384 -11.52 -7.53 -19.99
N GLY A 385 -10.88 -8.20 -20.95
CA GLY A 385 -10.04 -7.57 -21.97
C GLY A 385 -10.80 -6.56 -22.82
N VAL A 386 -11.99 -6.93 -23.33
CA VAL A 386 -12.86 -6.03 -24.10
C VAL A 386 -13.28 -4.83 -23.25
N GLY A 387 -13.73 -5.05 -22.01
CA GLY A 387 -14.16 -3.98 -21.12
C GLY A 387 -13.04 -2.99 -20.82
N GLN A 388 -11.83 -3.47 -20.52
CA GLN A 388 -10.66 -2.64 -20.23
C GLN A 388 -10.22 -1.86 -21.48
N TYR A 389 -10.28 -2.47 -22.65
CA TYR A 389 -9.97 -1.81 -23.91
C TYR A 389 -10.98 -0.69 -24.22
N LEU A 390 -12.29 -0.93 -24.06
CA LEU A 390 -13.33 0.09 -24.19
C LEU A 390 -13.13 1.23 -23.18
N LEU A 391 -12.73 0.91 -21.95
CA LEU A 391 -12.43 1.91 -20.93
C LEU A 391 -11.22 2.77 -21.33
N ALA A 392 -10.17 2.17 -21.88
CA ALA A 392 -8.98 2.87 -22.33
C ALA A 392 -9.25 3.83 -23.51
N ILE A 393 -10.23 3.53 -24.37
CA ILE A 393 -10.69 4.46 -25.42
C ILE A 393 -11.36 5.69 -24.78
N LYS A 394 -12.23 5.48 -23.79
CA LYS A 394 -12.99 6.55 -23.15
C LYS A 394 -12.14 7.40 -22.20
N HIS A 395 -11.22 6.76 -21.48
CA HIS A 395 -10.30 7.39 -20.53
C HIS A 395 -8.87 6.98 -20.90
N PRO A 396 -8.06 7.86 -21.53
CA PRO A 396 -6.76 7.51 -22.10
C PRO A 396 -5.72 7.22 -21.00
N ALA A 397 -5.81 6.02 -20.44
CA ALA A 397 -4.92 5.49 -19.41
C ALA A 397 -4.16 4.28 -19.99
N ALA A 398 -2.89 4.51 -20.34
CA ALA A 398 -1.99 3.49 -20.88
C ALA A 398 -2.02 2.16 -20.09
N PRO A 399 -2.00 2.17 -18.73
CA PRO A 399 -1.98 0.93 -17.96
C PRO A 399 -3.22 0.06 -18.18
N VAL A 400 -4.40 0.67 -18.36
CA VAL A 400 -5.66 -0.07 -18.56
C VAL A 400 -5.64 -0.81 -19.90
N ALA A 401 -5.11 -0.17 -20.95
CA ALA A 401 -4.97 -0.81 -22.25
C ALA A 401 -3.99 -2.00 -22.19
N TRP A 402 -2.92 -1.89 -21.40
CA TRP A 402 -1.93 -2.96 -21.25
C TRP A 402 -2.51 -4.15 -20.49
N VAL A 403 -3.21 -3.90 -19.38
CA VAL A 403 -3.85 -4.96 -18.60
C VAL A 403 -4.96 -5.63 -19.42
N GLY A 404 -5.69 -4.88 -20.25
CA GLY A 404 -6.72 -5.44 -21.13
C GLY A 404 -6.14 -6.34 -22.22
N ALA A 405 -4.99 -5.96 -22.77
CA ALA A 405 -4.25 -6.77 -23.73
C ALA A 405 -3.80 -8.11 -23.12
N LEU A 406 -3.22 -8.06 -21.90
CA LEU A 406 -2.79 -9.25 -21.17
C LEU A 406 -3.98 -10.16 -20.81
N ALA A 407 -5.14 -9.60 -20.43
CA ALA A 407 -6.35 -10.39 -20.17
C ALA A 407 -6.83 -11.11 -21.44
N GLY A 408 -6.93 -10.40 -22.57
CA GLY A 408 -7.31 -11.01 -23.86
C GLY A 408 -6.32 -12.09 -24.32
N GLN A 409 -5.02 -11.91 -24.04
CA GLN A 409 -4.01 -12.92 -24.28
C GLN A 409 -4.22 -14.19 -23.45
N ALA A 410 -4.41 -14.03 -22.13
CA ALA A 410 -4.61 -15.15 -21.24
C ALA A 410 -5.88 -15.94 -21.63
N ALA A 411 -6.94 -15.25 -22.07
CA ALA A 411 -8.13 -15.88 -22.63
C ALA A 411 -7.82 -16.77 -23.84
N LEU A 412 -7.04 -16.26 -24.80
CA LEU A 412 -6.66 -17.00 -26.01
C LEU A 412 -5.79 -18.21 -25.70
N LEU A 413 -4.83 -18.07 -24.78
CA LEU A 413 -3.95 -19.16 -24.40
C LEU A 413 -4.68 -20.31 -23.70
N LEU A 414 -5.72 -20.00 -22.91
CA LEU A 414 -6.52 -21.02 -22.21
C LEU A 414 -7.38 -21.88 -23.15
N GLN A 415 -7.72 -21.41 -24.36
CA GLN A 415 -8.48 -22.20 -25.32
C GLN A 415 -7.62 -23.04 -26.27
N TRP A 416 -6.29 -22.91 -26.22
CA TRP A 416 -5.44 -23.41 -27.29
C TRP A 416 -4.74 -24.73 -26.90
N ASP A 417 -5.22 -25.85 -27.46
CA ASP A 417 -4.77 -27.21 -27.12
C ASP A 417 -3.36 -27.60 -27.65
N SER A 418 -2.80 -26.88 -28.63
CA SER A 418 -1.49 -27.19 -29.20
C SER A 418 -0.68 -25.94 -29.50
N THR A 419 0.45 -25.71 -28.82
CA THR A 419 1.26 -24.50 -29.05
C THR A 419 1.84 -24.49 -30.47
N PRO A 420 1.32 -23.69 -31.42
CA PRO A 420 1.90 -23.63 -32.76
C PRO A 420 3.30 -23.04 -32.67
N ILE A 421 4.19 -23.39 -33.60
CA ILE A 421 5.56 -22.84 -33.67
C ILE A 421 5.54 -21.29 -33.65
N PHE A 422 4.44 -20.69 -34.14
CA PHE A 422 4.21 -19.25 -34.17
C PHE A 422 2.80 -18.88 -33.70
N GLU A 423 2.72 -17.91 -32.79
CA GLU A 423 1.48 -17.44 -32.18
C GLU A 423 0.69 -16.50 -33.13
N GLY A 424 0.23 -17.01 -34.28
CA GLY A 424 -0.62 -16.27 -35.21
C GLY A 424 -1.77 -15.46 -34.55
N PRO A 425 -2.46 -15.98 -33.51
CA PRO A 425 -3.51 -15.25 -32.79
C PRO A 425 -3.01 -14.06 -31.98
N THR A 426 -1.83 -14.18 -31.34
CA THR A 426 -1.28 -13.06 -30.53
C THR A 426 -0.89 -11.91 -31.45
N LEU A 427 -0.41 -12.21 -32.66
CA LEU A 427 -0.12 -11.22 -33.68
C LEU A 427 -1.37 -10.60 -34.31
N ALA A 428 -2.42 -11.39 -34.57
CA ALA A 428 -3.70 -10.87 -35.01
C ALA A 428 -4.28 -9.88 -33.97
N PHE A 429 -4.18 -10.23 -32.69
CA PHE A 429 -4.62 -9.36 -31.60
C PHE A 429 -3.70 -8.14 -31.43
N ALA A 430 -2.39 -8.30 -31.58
CA ALA A 430 -1.44 -7.18 -31.60
C ALA A 430 -1.74 -6.21 -32.76
N ALA A 431 -2.14 -6.71 -33.93
CA ALA A 431 -2.55 -5.90 -35.06
C ALA A 431 -3.85 -5.12 -34.77
N LEU A 432 -4.83 -5.73 -34.10
CA LEU A 432 -6.03 -5.03 -33.64
C LEU A 432 -5.69 -3.92 -32.63
N LEU A 433 -4.80 -4.19 -31.68
CA LEU A 433 -4.31 -3.20 -30.71
C LEU A 433 -3.47 -2.09 -31.36
N LEU A 434 -2.80 -2.38 -32.47
CA LEU A 434 -2.09 -1.37 -33.27
C LEU A 434 -3.08 -0.48 -34.02
N ALA A 435 -4.10 -1.07 -34.67
CA ALA A 435 -5.14 -0.34 -35.38
C ALA A 435 -5.93 0.59 -34.43
N ALA A 436 -6.25 0.08 -33.26
CA ALA A 436 -6.75 0.81 -32.10
C ALA A 436 -5.90 2.04 -31.73
N GLY A 437 -4.59 1.83 -31.54
CA GLY A 437 -3.65 2.91 -31.25
C GLY A 437 -3.60 3.95 -32.38
N MET A 438 -3.68 3.52 -33.64
CA MET A 438 -3.72 4.43 -34.79
C MET A 438 -4.99 5.29 -34.82
N LEU A 439 -6.15 4.75 -34.41
CA LEU A 439 -7.37 5.54 -34.25
C LEU A 439 -7.24 6.58 -33.14
N GLN A 440 -6.57 6.24 -32.03
CA GLN A 440 -6.28 7.20 -30.95
C GLN A 440 -5.28 8.28 -31.38
N LEU A 441 -4.31 7.95 -32.24
CA LEU A 441 -3.41 8.91 -32.85
C LEU A 441 -4.19 9.92 -33.72
N ARG A 442 -5.17 9.44 -34.50
CA ARG A 442 -6.07 10.31 -35.29
C ARG A 442 -6.96 11.19 -34.41
N ALA A 443 -7.32 10.72 -33.21
CA ALA A 443 -8.07 11.50 -32.22
C ALA A 443 -7.20 12.50 -31.42
N GLY A 444 -5.94 12.70 -31.80
CA GLY A 444 -5.04 13.71 -31.21
C GLY A 444 -4.15 13.19 -30.08
N GLN A 445 -4.14 11.88 -29.79
CA GLN A 445 -3.33 11.33 -28.70
C GLN A 445 -1.95 10.86 -29.18
N HIS A 446 -0.91 11.60 -28.80
CA HIS A 446 0.46 11.43 -29.33
C HIS A 446 1.38 10.63 -28.40
N ARG A 447 0.89 10.18 -27.25
CA ARG A 447 1.69 9.42 -26.27
C ARG A 447 1.96 8.01 -26.80
N SER A 448 3.21 7.77 -27.22
CA SER A 448 3.65 6.48 -27.77
C SER A 448 3.38 5.27 -26.86
N SER A 449 3.37 5.46 -25.53
CA SER A 449 3.06 4.42 -24.54
C SER A 449 1.63 3.88 -24.62
N ILE A 450 0.69 4.72 -25.05
CA ILE A 450 -0.73 4.36 -25.22
C ILE A 450 -0.93 3.74 -26.61
N VAL A 451 -0.34 4.36 -27.63
CA VAL A 451 -0.56 4.01 -29.04
C VAL A 451 0.12 2.70 -29.44
N TYR A 452 1.38 2.50 -29.06
CA TYR A 452 2.18 1.35 -29.50
C TYR A 452 2.43 0.33 -28.39
N GLY A 453 2.44 0.78 -27.13
CA GLY A 453 2.73 -0.06 -25.96
C GLY A 453 1.93 -1.36 -25.91
N PRO A 454 0.58 -1.33 -25.95
CA PRO A 454 -0.23 -2.54 -25.86
C PRO A 454 0.05 -3.54 -26.99
N ALA A 455 0.19 -3.05 -28.23
CA ALA A 455 0.44 -3.89 -29.40
C ALA A 455 1.82 -4.57 -29.34
N VAL A 456 2.87 -3.82 -28.96
CA VAL A 456 4.22 -4.37 -28.82
C VAL A 456 4.31 -5.36 -27.65
N THR A 457 3.62 -5.06 -26.55
CA THR A 457 3.50 -5.98 -25.40
C THR A 457 2.90 -7.31 -25.84
N MET A 458 1.77 -7.25 -26.57
CA MET A 458 1.07 -8.41 -27.08
C MET A 458 1.87 -9.22 -28.10
N ALA A 459 2.70 -8.56 -28.90
CA ALA A 459 3.51 -9.23 -29.92
C ALA A 459 4.75 -9.94 -29.35
N LEU A 460 5.36 -9.43 -28.27
CA LEU A 460 6.66 -9.91 -27.78
C LEU A 460 6.61 -10.70 -26.47
N ILE A 461 5.80 -10.27 -25.48
CA ILE A 461 5.81 -10.88 -24.14
C ILE A 461 5.32 -12.33 -24.13
N PRO A 462 4.22 -12.72 -24.81
CA PRO A 462 3.79 -14.12 -24.82
C PRO A 462 4.89 -15.04 -25.36
N SER A 463 5.44 -14.69 -26.51
CA SER A 463 6.54 -15.43 -27.13
C SER A 463 7.78 -15.49 -26.23
N ALA A 464 8.07 -14.43 -25.46
CA ALA A 464 9.17 -14.42 -24.48
C ALA A 464 8.92 -15.35 -23.28
N LEU A 465 7.69 -15.43 -22.78
CA LEU A 465 7.31 -16.34 -21.70
C LEU A 465 7.34 -17.79 -22.15
N MET A 466 6.89 -18.06 -23.38
CA MET A 466 6.89 -19.41 -23.96
C MET A 466 8.29 -19.99 -24.20
N VAL A 467 9.36 -19.17 -24.12
CA VAL A 467 10.74 -19.67 -24.10
C VAL A 467 11.01 -20.55 -22.87
N TRP A 468 10.31 -20.31 -21.76
CA TRP A 468 10.51 -21.03 -20.49
C TRP A 468 9.96 -22.46 -20.48
N ALA A 469 9.04 -22.80 -21.38
CA ALA A 469 8.37 -24.10 -21.35
C ALA A 469 9.32 -25.27 -21.67
N ASP A 470 10.15 -25.11 -22.72
CA ASP A 470 11.13 -26.12 -23.17
C ASP A 470 12.39 -25.44 -23.71
N VAL A 471 13.22 -24.90 -22.82
CA VAL A 471 14.31 -23.92 -23.11
C VAL A 471 15.27 -24.36 -24.23
N TRP A 472 15.52 -25.67 -24.37
CA TRP A 472 16.46 -26.25 -25.35
C TRP A 472 15.81 -26.96 -26.53
N SER A 473 14.48 -26.91 -26.66
CA SER A 473 13.79 -27.44 -27.84
C SER A 473 14.05 -26.56 -29.07
N GLN A 474 14.11 -27.15 -30.27
CA GLN A 474 14.25 -26.38 -31.51
C GLN A 474 13.19 -25.26 -31.65
N PRO A 475 11.89 -25.49 -31.35
CA PRO A 475 10.88 -24.44 -31.41
C PRO A 475 11.14 -23.29 -30.43
N SER A 476 11.61 -23.58 -29.21
CA SER A 476 11.91 -22.55 -28.21
C SER A 476 13.12 -21.69 -28.60
N LEU A 477 14.16 -22.30 -29.17
CA LEU A 477 15.35 -21.57 -29.67
C LEU A 477 14.99 -20.64 -30.83
N ILE A 478 14.11 -21.06 -31.74
CA ILE A 478 13.61 -20.22 -32.83
C ILE A 478 12.81 -19.04 -32.25
N ARG A 479 11.91 -19.28 -31.29
CA ARG A 479 11.14 -18.23 -30.61
C ARG A 479 12.06 -17.23 -29.88
N PHE A 480 13.05 -17.74 -29.15
CA PHE A 480 14.07 -16.91 -28.50
C PHE A 480 14.79 -16.02 -29.51
N GLY A 481 15.27 -16.57 -30.62
CA GLY A 481 15.93 -15.80 -31.68
C GLY A 481 15.05 -14.68 -32.23
N ILE A 482 13.78 -14.98 -32.52
CA ILE A 482 12.81 -14.00 -33.02
C ILE A 482 12.55 -12.89 -31.99
N VAL A 483 12.28 -13.24 -30.72
CA VAL A 483 12.04 -12.27 -29.64
C VAL A 483 13.25 -11.37 -29.41
N MET A 484 14.46 -11.94 -29.44
CA MET A 484 15.70 -11.17 -29.27
C MET A 484 15.92 -10.20 -30.44
N ILE A 485 15.80 -10.66 -31.69
CA ILE A 485 16.00 -9.82 -32.88
C ILE A 485 14.93 -8.72 -32.93
N ALA A 486 13.66 -9.08 -32.82
CA ALA A 486 12.55 -8.12 -32.88
C ALA A 486 12.57 -7.15 -31.69
N GLY A 487 12.83 -7.66 -30.48
CA GLY A 487 12.94 -6.86 -29.25
C GLY A 487 14.09 -5.86 -29.32
N ILE A 488 15.28 -6.27 -29.74
CA ILE A 488 16.43 -5.36 -29.91
C ILE A 488 16.15 -4.32 -30.99
N ALA A 489 15.58 -4.72 -32.13
CA ALA A 489 15.22 -3.78 -33.20
C ALA A 489 14.23 -2.71 -32.71
N LEU A 490 13.18 -3.13 -32.00
CA LEU A 490 12.18 -2.22 -31.43
C LEU A 490 12.76 -1.32 -30.33
N LEU A 491 13.68 -1.84 -29.52
CA LEU A 491 14.39 -1.06 -28.50
C LEU A 491 15.27 0.01 -29.16
N LEU A 492 16.06 -0.33 -30.19
CA LEU A 492 16.90 0.61 -30.93
C LEU A 492 16.06 1.71 -31.62
N VAL A 493 14.95 1.34 -32.27
CA VAL A 493 14.02 2.30 -32.88
C VAL A 493 13.36 3.17 -31.80
N GLY A 494 12.93 2.57 -30.70
CA GLY A 494 12.29 3.25 -29.58
C GLY A 494 13.21 4.27 -28.91
N VAL A 495 14.49 3.92 -28.69
CA VAL A 495 15.51 4.83 -28.14
C VAL A 495 15.80 5.96 -29.13
N LYS A 496 16.02 5.65 -30.41
CA LYS A 496 16.30 6.65 -31.47
C LYS A 496 15.17 7.67 -31.61
N ARG A 497 13.92 7.22 -31.52
CA ARG A 497 12.72 8.07 -31.68
C ARG A 497 12.13 8.57 -30.36
N ARG A 498 12.75 8.30 -29.21
CA ARG A 498 12.26 8.64 -27.86
C ARG A 498 10.83 8.14 -27.58
N MET A 499 10.50 6.93 -28.04
CA MET A 499 9.17 6.32 -27.91
C MET A 499 9.12 5.31 -26.77
N LEU A 500 8.68 5.74 -25.59
CA LEU A 500 8.56 4.89 -24.40
C LEU A 500 7.70 3.64 -24.63
N GLY A 501 6.67 3.72 -25.48
CA GLY A 501 5.82 2.58 -25.82
C GLY A 501 6.49 1.45 -26.58
N LEU A 502 7.65 1.69 -27.20
CA LEU A 502 8.45 0.63 -27.81
C LEU A 502 9.51 0.13 -26.84
N VAL A 503 10.15 1.04 -26.10
CA VAL A 503 11.29 0.72 -25.24
C VAL A 503 10.89 -0.19 -24.08
N VAL A 504 9.84 0.15 -23.33
CA VAL A 504 9.47 -0.60 -22.12
C VAL A 504 9.09 -2.05 -22.42
N PRO A 505 8.10 -2.36 -23.28
CA PRO A 505 7.71 -3.75 -23.53
C PRO A 505 8.81 -4.56 -24.22
N ALA A 506 9.62 -3.96 -25.11
CA ALA A 506 10.75 -4.64 -25.72
C ALA A 506 11.83 -5.01 -24.69
N THR A 507 12.14 -4.09 -23.76
CA THR A 507 13.11 -4.36 -22.68
C THR A 507 12.62 -5.49 -21.77
N VAL A 508 11.33 -5.48 -21.39
CA VAL A 508 10.73 -6.53 -20.56
C VAL A 508 10.78 -7.88 -21.28
N ALA A 509 10.37 -7.95 -22.54
CA ALA A 509 10.38 -9.19 -23.32
C ALA A 509 11.79 -9.76 -23.49
N VAL A 510 12.78 -8.93 -23.86
CA VAL A 510 14.19 -9.33 -23.96
C VAL A 510 14.73 -9.83 -22.62
N SER A 511 14.39 -9.14 -21.52
CA SER A 511 14.83 -9.54 -20.18
C SER A 511 14.24 -10.89 -19.76
N ILE A 512 12.94 -11.13 -20.00
CA ILE A 512 12.27 -12.41 -19.71
C ILE A 512 12.93 -13.54 -20.51
N ALA A 513 13.11 -13.35 -21.82
CA ALA A 513 13.68 -14.35 -22.71
C ALA A 513 15.16 -14.65 -22.38
N ALA A 514 15.96 -13.62 -22.09
CA ALA A 514 17.36 -13.78 -21.69
C ALA A 514 17.49 -14.48 -20.32
N THR A 515 16.62 -14.12 -19.37
CA THR A 515 16.60 -14.76 -18.04
C THR A 515 16.26 -16.24 -18.14
N ALA A 516 15.37 -16.65 -19.06
CA ALA A 516 15.05 -18.06 -19.29
C ALA A 516 16.31 -18.89 -19.61
N GLN A 517 17.15 -18.36 -20.50
CA GLN A 517 18.38 -19.02 -20.95
C GLN A 517 19.46 -19.02 -19.85
N ILE A 518 19.61 -17.92 -19.11
CA ILE A 518 20.53 -17.85 -17.96
C ILE A 518 20.08 -18.83 -16.87
N PHE A 519 18.79 -18.88 -16.54
CA PHE A 519 18.29 -19.75 -15.49
C PHE A 519 18.40 -21.24 -15.84
N ALA A 520 18.15 -21.60 -17.11
CA ALA A 520 18.37 -22.97 -17.58
C ALA A 520 19.84 -23.40 -17.59
N THR A 521 20.78 -22.45 -17.64
CA THR A 521 22.22 -22.74 -17.47
C THR A 521 22.65 -22.80 -16.00
N LEU A 522 21.85 -22.25 -15.07
CA LEU A 522 22.07 -22.33 -13.63
C LEU A 522 21.74 -23.71 -13.03
N ASP A 523 21.03 -24.59 -13.72
CA ASP A 523 20.86 -25.99 -13.28
C ASP A 523 22.19 -26.78 -13.29
N LEU A 524 23.26 -26.21 -13.85
CA LEU A 524 24.64 -26.69 -13.73
C LEU A 524 25.31 -26.26 -12.39
N LEU A 525 24.64 -25.46 -11.55
CA LEU A 525 25.10 -24.96 -10.25
C LEU A 525 24.12 -25.31 -9.12
N PRO A 526 24.58 -25.54 -7.87
CA PRO A 526 23.68 -25.81 -6.74
C PRO A 526 22.74 -24.63 -6.41
N ARG A 527 21.41 -24.86 -6.40
CA ARG A 527 20.37 -23.81 -6.23
C ARG A 527 20.50 -22.97 -4.95
N TRP A 528 21.01 -23.54 -3.86
CA TRP A 528 21.25 -22.83 -2.60
C TRP A 528 22.41 -21.82 -2.70
N LEU A 529 23.39 -22.06 -3.58
CA LEU A 529 24.52 -21.17 -3.83
C LEU A 529 24.04 -19.89 -4.51
N ALA A 530 23.11 -19.99 -5.46
CA ALA A 530 22.52 -18.84 -6.14
C ALA A 530 21.72 -17.93 -5.19
N LEU A 531 20.95 -18.50 -4.26
CA LEU A 531 20.21 -17.77 -3.22
C LEU A 531 21.15 -17.13 -2.17
N GLY A 532 22.19 -17.86 -1.76
CA GLY A 532 23.22 -17.34 -0.84
C GLY A 532 24.01 -16.17 -1.44
N ILE A 533 24.40 -16.28 -2.72
CA ILE A 533 25.08 -15.21 -3.46
C ILE A 533 24.16 -14.00 -3.67
N ALA A 534 22.87 -14.22 -4.00
CA ALA A 534 21.89 -13.14 -4.12
C ALA A 534 21.65 -12.40 -2.79
N GLY A 535 21.54 -13.13 -1.67
CA GLY A 535 21.43 -12.56 -0.33
C GLY A 535 22.68 -11.77 0.09
N ALA A 536 23.88 -12.28 -0.22
CA ALA A 536 25.14 -11.59 0.03
C ALA A 536 25.29 -10.30 -0.81
N ILE A 537 24.89 -10.34 -2.09
CA ILE A 537 24.91 -9.17 -2.98
C ILE A 537 23.94 -8.08 -2.46
N LEU A 538 22.75 -8.45 -1.99
CA LEU A 538 21.78 -7.51 -1.40
C LEU A 538 22.31 -6.87 -0.12
N LEU A 539 22.97 -7.64 0.75
CA LEU A 539 23.61 -7.12 1.97
C LEU A 539 24.76 -6.15 1.65
N ILE A 540 25.59 -6.47 0.66
CA ILE A 540 26.72 -5.62 0.24
C ILE A 540 26.20 -4.33 -0.41
N VAL A 541 25.16 -4.40 -1.23
CA VAL A 541 24.54 -3.21 -1.85
C VAL A 541 23.86 -2.34 -0.78
N GLY A 542 23.16 -2.94 0.18
CA GLY A 542 22.55 -2.22 1.31
C GLY A 542 23.58 -1.48 2.17
N ALA A 543 24.66 -2.15 2.56
CA ALA A 543 25.75 -1.57 3.34
C ALA A 543 26.48 -0.43 2.60
N ARG A 544 26.67 -0.56 1.28
CA ARG A 544 27.32 0.47 0.46
C ARG A 544 26.49 1.74 0.34
N ILE A 545 25.16 1.61 0.24
CA ILE A 545 24.25 2.76 0.18
C ILE A 545 24.25 3.52 1.52
N GLU A 546 24.30 2.81 2.65
CA GLU A 546 24.37 3.39 3.99
C GLU A 546 25.68 4.16 4.23
N TRP A 547 26.83 3.58 3.82
CA TRP A 547 28.13 4.23 3.94
C TRP A 547 28.24 5.52 3.11
N VAL A 548 27.72 5.52 1.88
CA VAL A 548 27.70 6.71 1.01
C VAL A 548 26.82 7.82 1.60
N ARG A 549 25.77 7.46 2.34
CA ARG A 549 24.87 8.41 2.98
C ARG A 549 25.50 9.06 4.21
N ASN A 550 26.11 8.28 5.10
CA ASN A 550 26.84 8.81 6.27
C ASN A 550 27.94 9.78 5.85
N LYS A 551 28.67 9.46 4.78
CA LYS A 551 29.74 10.31 4.28
C LYS A 551 29.24 11.63 3.69
N ARG A 552 28.05 11.64 3.08
CA ARG A 552 27.40 12.88 2.62
C ARG A 552 26.88 13.73 3.78
N GLU A 553 26.33 13.11 4.82
CA GLU A 553 25.85 13.79 6.02
C GLU A 553 27.03 14.46 6.76
N GLU A 554 28.13 13.75 7.00
CA GLU A 554 29.37 14.32 7.59
C GLU A 554 29.95 15.46 6.74
N THR A 555 29.96 15.32 5.41
CA THR A 555 30.46 16.37 4.51
C THR A 555 29.55 17.61 4.55
N SER A 556 28.24 17.42 4.67
CA SER A 556 27.28 18.52 4.77
C SER A 556 27.34 19.26 6.11
N GLU A 557 27.57 18.54 7.22
CA GLU A 557 27.78 19.13 8.55
C GLU A 557 29.10 19.90 8.61
N TRP A 558 30.17 19.38 8.00
CA TRP A 558 31.45 20.08 7.87
C TRP A 558 31.33 21.36 7.04
N LEU A 559 30.63 21.31 5.88
CA LEU A 559 30.40 22.48 5.04
C LEU A 559 29.55 23.55 5.74
N GLN A 560 28.57 23.14 6.55
CA GLN A 560 27.76 24.07 7.36
C GLN A 560 28.54 24.68 8.54
N SER A 561 29.62 24.05 9.00
CA SER A 561 30.51 24.64 10.02
C SER A 561 31.46 25.72 9.48
N LEU A 562 31.58 25.83 8.14
CA LEU A 562 32.46 26.78 7.46
C LEU A 562 31.74 28.03 6.93
N THR A 563 30.40 28.04 6.95
CA THR A 563 29.53 29.18 6.58
C THR A 563 28.88 29.75 7.82
#